data_AF-A0A936MHL6-F1
#
_entry.id   AF-A0A936MHL6-F1
#
_cell.length_a   1.000
_cell.length_b   1.000
_cell.length_c   1.000
_cell.angle_alpha   90.00
_cell.angle_beta   90.00
_cell.angle_gamma   90.00
#
_symmetry.space_group_name_H-M   'P 1'
#
loop_
_entity.id
_entity.type
_entity.pdbx_description
1 polymer ?
#
loop_
_entity_poly.entity_id
_entity_poly.type
_entity_poly.pdbx_seq_one_letter_code
_entity_poly.pdbx_strand_id
1 'polypeptide(L)'
;MKRMNDGALVFAMATCSVLLGGCNVLDKKNNEENARTAPVPTADPAKSPAVGTTQGQAAQPNTTAAAKTEAVAAAPGRSTVPTLSEWASVKEVTVKGSSALGCETKMVREWLRVSCRGKNDTGGIPTTVSVTRGAGADRYMYAAGGVTSVVLPFVEGTDVEAVFSWTDKSHKLVVRWPRGSAKPVIVGVFEGAASPLDAKQCVECVDEGDENTARMQGKTCCRNQPCTKKSDCEKGRQCCAGVMGAFCGVCDMGNATPVCESDADCPPAFGMKLVCRKHPMLTLKNCQGE
;
A
#
# COMPACT_ATOMS: atom_id res chain seq x y z
N MET A 1 1.04 54.75 12.91
CA MET A 1 0.43 54.70 11.56
C MET A 1 0.33 53.22 11.18
N LYS A 2 -0.71 52.49 11.60
CA LYS A 2 -2.07 52.37 11.02
C LYS A 2 -2.05 51.73 9.62
N ARG A 3 -2.31 50.42 9.55
CA ARG A 3 -3.28 49.76 8.64
C ARG A 3 -3.50 48.31 9.06
N MET A 4 -4.67 48.09 9.68
CA MET A 4 -5.34 46.80 9.84
C MET A 4 -5.97 46.45 8.50
N ASN A 5 -6.05 45.16 8.16
CA ASN A 5 -6.99 44.68 7.15
C ASN A 5 -7.57 43.34 7.62
N ASP A 6 -8.72 43.44 8.29
CA ASP A 6 -9.58 42.32 8.65
C ASP A 6 -10.41 41.92 7.42
N GLY A 7 -10.21 40.70 6.94
CA GLY A 7 -11.05 40.07 5.94
C GLY A 7 -11.89 38.98 6.58
N ALA A 8 -13.10 39.33 7.01
CA ALA A 8 -14.10 38.39 7.46
C ALA A 8 -14.67 37.63 6.25
N LEU A 9 -14.54 36.31 6.22
CA LEU A 9 -15.28 35.45 5.29
C LEU A 9 -16.22 34.54 6.09
N VAL A 10 -17.50 34.88 5.99
CA VAL A 10 -18.65 34.10 6.47
C VAL A 10 -19.06 33.16 5.33
N PHE A 11 -19.07 31.84 5.51
CA PHE A 11 -19.91 30.96 4.68
C PHE A 11 -20.47 29.76 5.47
N ALA A 12 -21.80 29.79 5.49
CA ALA A 12 -22.84 28.81 5.84
C ALA A 12 -22.46 27.33 6.04
N MET A 13 -22.89 26.80 7.19
CA MET A 13 -23.18 25.37 7.39
C MET A 13 -24.45 24.98 6.61
N ALA A 14 -24.35 23.95 5.78
CA ALA A 14 -25.51 23.23 5.25
C ALA A 14 -25.54 21.83 5.86
N THR A 15 -26.42 21.66 6.86
CA THR A 15 -26.82 20.37 7.41
C THR A 15 -27.75 19.65 6.43
N CYS A 16 -27.38 18.46 5.97
CA CYS A 16 -28.29 17.57 5.27
C CYS A 16 -28.43 16.27 6.08
N SER A 17 -29.53 16.19 6.83
CA SER A 17 -30.03 14.96 7.44
C SER A 17 -30.71 14.11 6.36
N VAL A 18 -30.29 12.86 6.18
CA VAL A 18 -31.09 11.86 5.46
C VAL A 18 -31.18 10.59 6.29
N LEU A 19 -32.42 10.10 6.32
CA LEU A 19 -33.04 9.11 7.16
C LEU A 19 -32.68 7.65 6.81
N LEU A 20 -32.69 6.86 7.87
CA LEU A 20 -33.22 5.50 8.03
C LEU A 20 -33.91 4.81 6.83
N GLY A 21 -33.49 3.56 6.60
CA GLY A 21 -34.19 2.48 5.90
C GLY A 21 -33.13 1.45 5.49
N GLY A 22 -33.18 0.15 5.78
CA GLY A 22 -34.25 -0.78 6.15
C GLY A 22 -33.87 -2.12 5.50
N CYS A 23 -33.99 -3.21 6.26
CA CYS A 23 -33.51 -4.57 5.98
C CYS A 23 -33.92 -5.17 4.63
N ASN A 24 -33.12 -6.10 4.09
CA ASN A 24 -33.60 -7.43 3.66
C ASN A 24 -32.46 -8.46 3.61
N VAL A 25 -32.64 -9.50 4.44
CA VAL A 25 -32.04 -10.83 4.33
C VAL A 25 -32.79 -11.58 3.25
N LEU A 26 -32.11 -12.32 2.35
CA LEU A 26 -32.68 -13.49 1.69
C LEU A 26 -31.58 -14.45 1.22
N ASP A 27 -31.55 -15.59 1.89
CA ASP A 27 -30.94 -16.88 1.53
C ASP A 27 -31.23 -17.33 0.08
N LYS A 28 -30.25 -17.97 -0.58
CA LYS A 28 -30.53 -19.18 -1.37
C LYS A 28 -29.30 -20.06 -1.63
N LYS A 29 -29.45 -21.31 -1.19
CA LYS A 29 -28.66 -22.51 -1.51
C LYS A 29 -28.72 -22.91 -2.99
N ASN A 30 -27.84 -23.86 -3.32
CA ASN A 30 -27.73 -24.76 -4.49
C ASN A 30 -26.54 -24.35 -5.39
N ASN A 31 -25.67 -25.23 -5.87
CA ASN A 31 -25.88 -26.63 -6.20
C ASN A 31 -24.56 -27.43 -6.18
N GLU A 32 -24.73 -28.70 -5.87
CA GLU A 32 -23.80 -29.82 -5.96
C GLU A 32 -23.67 -30.30 -7.41
N GLU A 33 -22.59 -31.05 -7.67
CA GLU A 33 -22.46 -32.11 -8.68
C GLU A 33 -22.17 -31.73 -10.15
N ASN A 34 -20.93 -31.97 -10.58
CA ASN A 34 -20.71 -32.91 -11.69
C ASN A 34 -19.35 -33.62 -11.59
N ALA A 35 -19.36 -34.89 -11.96
CA ALA A 35 -18.40 -35.92 -11.61
C ALA A 35 -17.49 -36.35 -12.78
N ARG A 36 -16.39 -37.03 -12.38
CA ARG A 36 -15.68 -38.14 -13.04
C ARG A 36 -15.04 -37.95 -14.42
N THR A 37 -13.72 -38.19 -14.51
CA THR A 37 -13.16 -39.46 -15.05
C THR A 37 -11.68 -39.67 -14.59
N ALA A 38 -11.30 -40.91 -14.27
CA ALA A 38 -9.92 -41.44 -14.07
C ALA A 38 -9.51 -42.29 -15.32
N PRO A 39 -8.39 -43.08 -15.43
CA PRO A 39 -7.19 -43.29 -14.59
C PRO A 39 -5.79 -43.36 -15.33
N VAL A 40 -4.69 -43.24 -14.54
CA VAL A 40 -3.35 -43.94 -14.44
C VAL A 40 -2.66 -44.58 -15.70
N PRO A 41 -1.30 -44.43 -15.89
CA PRO A 41 -0.27 -45.40 -15.40
C PRO A 41 1.01 -44.72 -14.84
N THR A 42 1.54 -45.09 -13.65
CA THR A 42 2.52 -46.15 -13.32
C THR A 42 3.85 -46.12 -14.11
N ALA A 43 4.93 -45.65 -13.47
CA ALA A 43 6.29 -46.15 -13.69
C ALA A 43 7.22 -45.76 -12.51
N ASP A 44 7.75 -46.78 -11.83
CA ASP A 44 8.95 -46.83 -11.00
C ASP A 44 9.58 -48.22 -11.31
N PRO A 45 10.87 -48.55 -11.06
CA PRO A 45 11.94 -47.77 -10.43
C PRO A 45 13.30 -47.84 -11.17
N ALA A 46 14.14 -46.80 -11.04
CA ALA A 46 15.55 -46.86 -11.43
C ALA A 46 16.47 -46.83 -10.21
N LYS A 47 17.00 -48.01 -9.91
CA LYS A 47 18.05 -48.35 -8.96
C LYS A 47 19.38 -47.72 -9.41
N SER A 48 20.06 -46.98 -8.52
CA SER A 48 21.48 -46.65 -8.69
C SER A 48 22.23 -46.63 -7.35
N PRO A 49 23.52 -46.96 -7.36
CA PRO A 49 24.19 -47.65 -6.26
C PRO A 49 24.72 -46.72 -5.17
N ALA A 50 24.81 -47.31 -3.98
CA ALA A 50 25.51 -46.79 -2.81
C ALA A 50 27.03 -46.71 -3.07
N VAL A 51 27.61 -45.54 -2.80
CA VAL A 51 29.02 -45.40 -2.39
C VAL A 51 29.03 -44.47 -1.20
N GLY A 52 29.45 -45.00 -0.05
CA GLY A 52 29.57 -44.26 1.18
C GLY A 52 30.75 -43.29 1.14
N THR A 53 30.61 -42.18 1.86
CA THR A 53 31.73 -41.53 2.53
C THR A 53 31.20 -40.87 3.79
N THR A 54 31.57 -41.50 4.90
CA THR A 54 31.46 -41.03 6.28
C THR A 54 32.36 -39.81 6.45
N GLN A 55 31.80 -38.63 6.73
CA GLN A 55 32.52 -37.57 7.43
C GLN A 55 31.60 -36.92 8.46
N GLY A 56 32.06 -36.93 9.71
CA GLY A 56 31.30 -36.58 10.89
C GLY A 56 30.81 -35.15 10.87
N GLN A 57 29.49 -35.00 10.84
CA GLN A 57 28.84 -33.76 11.20
C GLN A 57 28.79 -33.73 12.73
N ALA A 58 29.84 -33.15 13.33
CA ALA A 58 29.80 -32.80 14.73
C ALA A 58 28.59 -31.89 14.95
N ALA A 59 27.63 -32.36 15.73
CA ALA A 59 26.52 -31.56 16.21
C ALA A 59 27.09 -30.37 16.98
N GLN A 60 27.12 -29.20 16.35
CA GLN A 60 27.31 -27.95 17.09
C GLN A 60 26.02 -27.70 17.88
N PRO A 61 26.06 -27.69 19.22
CA PRO A 61 24.95 -27.20 19.99
C PRO A 61 24.83 -25.70 19.70
N ASN A 62 23.87 -25.33 18.85
CA ASN A 62 23.37 -23.95 18.72
C ASN A 62 22.56 -23.61 19.98
N THR A 63 23.24 -23.59 21.12
CA THR A 63 22.76 -22.93 22.32
C THR A 63 23.15 -21.46 22.18
N THR A 64 22.53 -20.76 21.24
CA THR A 64 22.57 -19.30 21.23
C THR A 64 21.74 -18.89 22.44
N ALA A 65 22.41 -18.77 23.58
CA ALA A 65 21.86 -18.16 24.77
C ALA A 65 21.17 -16.88 24.32
N ALA A 66 19.85 -16.81 24.52
CA ALA A 66 19.09 -15.59 24.34
C ALA A 66 19.80 -14.56 25.23
N ALA A 67 20.60 -13.70 24.61
CA ALA A 67 21.26 -12.62 25.30
C ALA A 67 20.13 -11.85 25.97
N LYS A 68 20.10 -11.93 27.30
CA LYS A 68 19.16 -11.18 28.11
C LYS A 68 19.52 -9.72 27.85
N THR A 69 18.82 -9.11 26.90
CA THR A 69 18.99 -7.71 26.56
C THR A 69 18.75 -6.94 27.83
N GLU A 70 19.82 -6.52 28.50
CA GLU A 70 19.73 -5.60 29.62
C GLU A 70 19.03 -4.36 29.08
N ALA A 71 17.86 -4.08 29.67
CA ALA A 71 17.10 -2.89 29.36
C ALA A 71 17.99 -1.70 29.73
N VAL A 72 18.59 -1.06 28.72
CA VAL A 72 19.30 0.20 28.89
C VAL A 72 18.32 1.16 29.55
N ALA A 73 18.67 1.64 30.75
CA ALA A 73 17.84 2.56 31.51
C ALA A 73 17.55 3.79 30.62
N ALA A 74 16.26 4.05 30.38
CA ALA A 74 15.83 5.22 29.64
C ALA A 74 16.28 6.49 30.36
N ALA A 75 16.53 7.57 29.63
CA ALA A 75 16.85 8.85 30.27
C ALA A 75 15.72 9.24 31.27
N PRO A 76 16.04 9.94 32.38
CA PRO A 76 15.07 10.23 33.42
C PRO A 76 13.82 10.90 32.83
N GLY A 77 12.65 10.30 33.12
CA GLY A 77 11.35 10.76 32.61
C GLY A 77 10.87 10.08 31.31
N ARG A 78 11.60 9.12 30.75
CA ARG A 78 11.13 8.32 29.60
C ARG A 78 10.65 6.93 30.00
N SER A 79 9.65 6.45 29.28
CA SER A 79 9.21 5.06 29.33
C SER A 79 10.34 4.10 28.97
N THR A 80 10.35 2.93 29.60
CA THR A 80 11.15 1.80 29.11
C THR A 80 10.73 1.41 27.70
N VAL A 81 11.70 0.91 26.91
CA VAL A 81 11.46 0.36 25.57
C VAL A 81 10.42 -0.76 25.67
N PRO A 82 9.38 -0.77 24.82
CA PRO A 82 8.35 -1.80 24.86
C PRO A 82 8.91 -3.18 24.53
N THR A 83 8.38 -4.16 25.23
CA THR A 83 8.63 -5.59 25.03
C THR A 83 8.06 -6.08 23.68
N LEU A 84 8.56 -7.23 23.21
CA LEU A 84 8.07 -7.82 21.96
C LEU A 84 6.57 -8.17 21.99
N SER A 85 6.05 -8.56 23.15
CA SER A 85 4.62 -8.84 23.34
C SER A 85 3.79 -7.56 23.22
N GLU A 86 4.22 -6.44 23.80
CA GLU A 86 3.55 -5.14 23.63
C GLU A 86 3.48 -4.73 22.14
N TRP A 87 4.58 -4.89 21.40
CA TRP A 87 4.59 -4.64 19.95
C TRP A 87 3.68 -5.58 19.18
N ALA A 88 3.51 -6.83 19.60
CA ALA A 88 2.64 -7.77 18.92
C ALA A 88 1.15 -7.39 19.05
N SER A 89 0.77 -6.77 20.17
CA SER A 89 -0.62 -6.45 20.49
C SER A 89 -1.15 -5.15 19.87
N VAL A 90 -0.29 -4.26 19.38
CA VAL A 90 -0.72 -2.97 18.80
C VAL A 90 -0.95 -3.06 17.29
N LYS A 91 -1.87 -2.22 16.81
CA LYS A 91 -2.14 -2.03 15.38
C LYS A 91 -1.00 -1.23 14.72
N GLU A 92 -0.89 -1.41 13.41
CA GLU A 92 0.04 -0.64 12.60
C GLU A 92 -0.36 0.85 12.58
N VAL A 93 0.62 1.74 12.68
CA VAL A 93 0.46 3.18 12.48
C VAL A 93 0.84 3.55 11.06
N THR A 94 0.29 4.65 10.56
CA THR A 94 0.52 5.06 9.17
C THR A 94 1.88 5.74 9.00
N VAL A 95 2.74 5.11 8.20
CA VAL A 95 3.95 5.72 7.62
C VAL A 95 3.80 5.68 6.10
N LYS A 96 3.97 6.84 5.46
CA LYS A 96 3.80 6.94 4.02
C LYS A 96 4.92 6.17 3.32
N GLY A 97 4.55 5.21 2.47
CA GLY A 97 5.47 4.38 1.69
C GLY A 97 5.99 3.13 2.41
N SER A 98 5.64 2.90 3.69
CA SER A 98 6.13 1.72 4.43
C SER A 98 5.67 0.40 3.81
N SER A 99 4.40 0.30 3.43
CA SER A 99 3.81 -0.94 2.91
C SER A 99 4.43 -1.38 1.57
N ALA A 100 4.78 -0.45 0.69
CA ALA A 100 5.44 -0.78 -0.59
C ALA A 100 6.83 -1.38 -0.37
N LEU A 101 7.52 -0.95 0.70
CA LEU A 101 8.85 -1.41 1.06
C LEU A 101 8.87 -2.66 1.95
N GLY A 102 7.70 -3.25 2.24
CA GLY A 102 7.59 -4.41 3.14
C GLY A 102 7.92 -4.07 4.60
N CYS A 103 7.69 -2.83 5.01
CA CYS A 103 7.95 -2.36 6.36
C CYS A 103 6.67 -2.35 7.20
N GLU A 104 6.75 -2.91 8.41
CA GLU A 104 5.74 -2.79 9.45
C GLU A 104 6.08 -1.64 10.38
N THR A 105 5.11 -0.75 10.60
CA THR A 105 5.29 0.42 11.47
C THR A 105 4.34 0.40 12.66
N LYS A 106 4.89 0.32 13.87
CA LYS A 106 4.08 0.23 15.10
C LYS A 106 4.45 1.30 16.09
N MET A 107 3.47 1.69 16.90
CA MET A 107 3.67 2.65 17.98
C MET A 107 3.08 2.11 19.28
N VAL A 108 3.88 2.12 20.35
CA VAL A 108 3.48 1.76 21.71
C VAL A 108 3.92 2.88 22.62
N ARG A 109 2.97 3.53 23.31
CA ARG A 109 3.25 4.72 24.14
C ARG A 109 3.98 5.79 23.31
N GLU A 110 5.14 6.27 23.74
CA GLU A 110 5.97 7.19 22.97
C GLU A 110 6.95 6.51 21.99
N TRP A 111 7.01 5.19 21.92
CA TRP A 111 7.99 4.51 21.07
C TRP A 111 7.42 4.19 19.70
N LEU A 112 8.18 4.53 18.66
CA LEU A 112 7.94 4.17 17.27
C LEU A 112 8.93 3.08 16.85
N ARG A 113 8.42 1.98 16.30
CA ARG A 113 9.21 0.92 15.66
C ARG A 113 8.90 0.89 14.18
N VAL A 114 9.92 0.97 13.34
CA VAL A 114 9.84 0.70 11.90
C VAL A 114 10.71 -0.51 11.60
N SER A 115 10.08 -1.60 11.15
CA SER A 115 10.77 -2.87 10.89
C SER A 115 10.48 -3.35 9.48
N CYS A 116 11.51 -3.38 8.65
CA CYS A 116 11.44 -3.85 7.27
C CYS A 116 11.96 -5.29 7.19
N ARG A 117 11.17 -6.17 6.57
CA ARG A 117 11.44 -7.61 6.50
C ARG A 117 10.96 -8.18 5.17
N GLY A 118 11.54 -9.30 4.77
CA GLY A 118 11.18 -9.96 3.51
C GLY A 118 11.70 -9.18 2.30
N LYS A 119 11.03 -9.32 1.16
CA LYS A 119 11.38 -8.61 -0.08
C LYS A 119 10.56 -7.33 -0.21
N ASN A 120 11.17 -6.27 -0.72
CA ASN A 120 10.44 -5.07 -1.15
C ASN A 120 9.66 -5.33 -2.47
N ASP A 121 8.96 -4.32 -2.96
CA ASP A 121 8.22 -4.28 -4.24
C ASP A 121 9.06 -4.64 -5.48
N THR A 122 10.39 -4.48 -5.44
CA THR A 122 11.32 -4.83 -6.52
C THR A 122 12.09 -6.13 -6.27
N GLY A 123 11.79 -6.83 -5.16
CA GLY A 123 12.41 -8.11 -4.81
C GLY A 123 13.66 -8.00 -3.94
N GLY A 124 14.15 -6.80 -3.64
CA GLY A 124 15.33 -6.56 -2.81
C GLY A 124 15.13 -6.88 -1.34
N ILE A 125 16.22 -7.28 -0.68
CA ILE A 125 16.23 -7.73 0.73
C ILE A 125 16.84 -6.62 1.60
N PRO A 126 16.25 -6.28 2.77
CA PRO A 126 16.81 -5.29 3.68
C PRO A 126 18.22 -5.66 4.15
N THR A 127 19.14 -4.70 4.09
CA THR A 127 20.56 -4.90 4.42
C THR A 127 21.00 -4.07 5.62
N THR A 128 20.75 -2.76 5.59
CA THR A 128 21.24 -1.83 6.60
C THR A 128 20.21 -0.77 6.96
N VAL A 129 20.32 -0.24 8.18
CA VAL A 129 19.64 0.98 8.61
C VAL A 129 20.64 1.88 9.32
N SER A 130 20.61 3.17 9.00
CA SER A 130 21.44 4.18 9.65
C SER A 130 20.63 5.43 9.95
N VAL A 131 20.81 6.03 11.12
CA VAL A 131 20.17 7.31 11.46
C VAL A 131 21.12 8.45 11.11
N THR A 132 20.71 9.32 10.21
CA THR A 132 21.53 10.42 9.67
C THR A 132 21.25 11.78 10.33
N ARG A 133 20.07 11.96 10.95
CA ARG A 133 19.72 13.19 11.70
C ARG A 133 18.83 12.88 12.91
N GLY A 134 18.87 13.76 13.92
CA GLY A 134 17.83 13.83 14.95
C GLY A 134 17.99 12.87 16.12
N ALA A 135 19.17 12.29 16.22
CA ALA A 135 19.32 11.03 16.90
C ALA A 135 19.79 11.26 18.35
N GLY A 136 18.84 11.29 19.30
CA GLY A 136 19.14 11.18 20.73
C GLY A 136 19.74 9.81 21.08
N ALA A 137 20.24 9.65 22.32
CA ALA A 137 20.85 8.39 22.78
C ALA A 137 19.89 7.19 22.75
N ASP A 138 18.59 7.46 22.86
CA ASP A 138 17.54 6.44 23.00
C ASP A 138 17.06 5.97 21.63
N ARG A 139 17.96 5.37 20.85
CA ARG A 139 17.62 4.74 19.58
C ARG A 139 18.24 3.35 19.51
N TYR A 140 17.48 2.42 18.94
CA TYR A 140 17.94 1.06 18.74
C TYR A 140 17.83 0.74 17.26
N MET A 141 18.96 0.35 16.68
CA MET A 141 19.04 -0.09 15.29
C MET A 141 19.38 -1.58 15.28
N TYR A 142 18.74 -2.31 14.37
CA TYR A 142 19.01 -3.71 14.12
C TYR A 142 19.10 -3.94 12.63
N ALA A 143 20.11 -4.67 12.18
CA ALA A 143 20.30 -5.04 10.79
C ALA A 143 21.00 -6.40 10.72
N ALA A 144 20.24 -7.47 10.47
CA ALA A 144 20.76 -8.81 10.27
C ALA A 144 19.67 -9.73 9.67
N GLY A 145 20.09 -10.79 8.97
CA GLY A 145 19.18 -11.85 8.51
C GLY A 145 18.06 -11.39 7.58
N GLY A 146 18.28 -10.35 6.76
CA GLY A 146 17.25 -9.80 5.89
C GLY A 146 16.17 -8.98 6.62
N VAL A 147 16.48 -8.55 7.86
CA VAL A 147 15.62 -7.67 8.66
C VAL A 147 16.41 -6.43 9.02
N THR A 148 15.77 -5.28 8.82
CA THR A 148 16.26 -4.00 9.34
C THR A 148 15.19 -3.37 10.22
N SER A 149 15.58 -2.78 11.34
CA SER A 149 14.63 -2.16 12.27
C SER A 149 15.25 -0.96 12.96
N VAL A 150 14.45 0.08 13.15
CA VAL A 150 14.75 1.19 14.04
C VAL A 150 13.65 1.31 15.09
N VAL A 151 14.05 1.55 16.34
CA VAL A 151 13.16 1.90 17.45
C VAL A 151 13.63 3.23 18.01
N LEU A 152 12.73 4.21 18.10
CA LEU A 152 13.02 5.56 18.55
C LEU A 152 11.82 6.16 19.29
N PRO A 153 12.03 7.14 20.19
CA PRO A 153 10.94 7.90 20.78
C PRO A 153 10.33 8.86 19.75
N PHE A 154 9.02 8.82 19.60
CA PHE A 154 8.20 9.72 18.82
C PHE A 154 7.40 10.63 19.75
N VAL A 155 8.04 11.74 20.12
CA VAL A 155 7.52 12.78 21.02
C VAL A 155 7.50 14.14 20.32
N GLU A 156 6.89 15.11 20.96
CA GLU A 156 6.94 16.50 20.48
C GLU A 156 8.39 17.00 20.33
N GLY A 157 8.68 17.63 19.20
CA GLY A 157 10.03 18.05 18.81
C GLY A 157 10.87 16.97 18.11
N THR A 158 10.29 15.82 17.78
CA THR A 158 11.00 14.80 16.99
C THR A 158 11.28 15.33 15.58
N ASP A 159 12.53 15.23 15.13
CA ASP A 159 12.96 15.46 13.75
C ASP A 159 14.09 14.49 13.41
N VAL A 160 13.73 13.26 13.04
CA VAL A 160 14.67 12.16 12.78
C VAL A 160 14.68 11.84 11.29
N GLU A 161 15.89 11.62 10.76
CA GLU A 161 16.08 11.03 9.44
C GLU A 161 16.88 9.73 9.58
N ALA A 162 16.38 8.68 8.95
CA ALA A 162 17.05 7.39 8.87
C ALA A 162 17.06 6.89 7.43
N VAL A 163 18.15 6.27 7.00
CA VAL A 163 18.25 5.63 5.69
C VAL A 163 18.12 4.13 5.88
N PHE A 164 17.10 3.56 5.23
CA PHE A 164 16.94 2.12 5.09
C PHE A 164 17.47 1.72 3.72
N SER A 165 18.25 0.64 3.69
CA SER A 165 18.84 0.11 2.46
C SER A 165 18.40 -1.34 2.26
N TRP A 166 18.18 -1.66 0.99
CA TRP A 166 17.97 -2.99 0.46
C TRP A 166 19.12 -3.32 -0.50
N THR A 167 19.15 -4.55 -1.00
CA THR A 167 20.12 -4.99 -2.00
C THR A 167 20.03 -4.23 -3.33
N ASP A 168 18.89 -3.61 -3.62
CA ASP A 168 18.57 -2.97 -4.91
C ASP A 168 18.31 -1.46 -4.81
N LYS A 169 17.96 -0.93 -3.63
CA LYS A 169 17.64 0.50 -3.44
C LYS A 169 17.83 0.96 -2.00
N SER A 170 17.66 2.25 -1.77
CA SER A 170 17.65 2.86 -0.43
C SER A 170 16.59 3.96 -0.37
N HIS A 171 15.96 4.09 0.79
CA HIS A 171 14.96 5.13 1.05
C HIS A 171 15.23 5.82 2.37
N LYS A 172 14.98 7.13 2.39
CA LYS A 172 15.09 7.94 3.60
C LYS A 172 13.74 7.98 4.30
N LEU A 173 13.69 7.45 5.51
CA LEU A 173 12.61 7.65 6.46
C LEU A 173 12.79 8.99 7.15
N VAL A 174 11.77 9.86 7.05
CA VAL A 174 11.68 11.14 7.76
C VAL A 174 10.55 11.04 8.78
N VAL A 175 10.87 11.26 10.05
CA VAL A 175 9.92 11.22 11.18
C VAL A 175 9.93 12.59 11.82
N ARG A 176 8.80 13.32 11.75
CA ARG A 176 8.70 14.69 12.23
C ARG A 176 7.45 14.91 13.08
N TRP A 177 7.66 15.54 14.23
CA TRP A 177 6.62 16.09 15.08
C TRP A 177 7.12 17.43 15.63
N PRO A 178 6.78 18.56 15.00
CA PRO A 178 7.23 19.87 15.45
C PRO A 178 6.73 20.22 16.86
N ARG A 179 7.48 21.06 17.59
CA ARG A 179 7.05 21.58 18.89
C ARG A 179 5.82 22.49 18.74
N GLY A 180 4.92 22.43 19.72
CA GLY A 180 3.63 23.13 19.77
C GLY A 180 2.57 22.58 18.82
N SER A 181 2.88 21.53 18.04
CA SER A 181 1.94 20.97 17.06
C SER A 181 1.19 19.77 17.62
N ALA A 182 -0.06 19.60 17.19
CA ALA A 182 -0.82 18.39 17.46
C ALA A 182 -0.09 17.15 16.94
N LYS A 183 -0.23 16.02 17.63
CA LYS A 183 0.38 14.74 17.21
C LYS A 183 -0.10 14.38 15.80
N PRO A 184 0.81 14.14 14.84
CA PRO A 184 0.42 13.85 13.47
C PRO A 184 -0.15 12.44 13.35
N VAL A 185 -1.16 12.29 12.47
CA VAL A 185 -1.75 10.98 12.14
C VAL A 185 -0.78 10.13 11.30
N ILE A 186 -0.03 10.79 10.41
CA ILE A 186 1.05 10.17 9.63
C ILE A 186 2.35 10.45 10.39
N VAL A 187 2.92 9.40 10.98
CA VAL A 187 4.06 9.56 11.90
C VAL A 187 5.41 9.67 11.17
N GLY A 188 5.46 9.31 9.89
CA GLY A 188 6.66 9.43 9.07
C GLY A 188 6.42 9.18 7.58
N VAL A 189 7.46 9.40 6.79
CA VAL A 189 7.43 9.28 5.33
C VAL A 189 8.73 8.64 4.84
N PHE A 190 8.63 7.61 3.99
CA PHE A 190 9.74 7.16 3.16
C PHE A 190 9.80 7.99 1.88
N GLU A 191 10.80 8.85 1.77
CA GLU A 191 10.99 9.70 0.59
C GLU A 191 11.27 8.85 -0.66
N GLY A 192 10.59 9.18 -1.76
CA GLY A 192 10.74 8.53 -3.06
C GLY A 192 10.16 7.11 -3.13
N ALA A 193 9.61 6.57 -2.04
CA ALA A 193 8.92 5.28 -2.07
C ALA A 193 7.50 5.47 -2.61
N ALA A 194 7.04 4.54 -3.45
CA ALA A 194 5.67 4.54 -3.91
C ALA A 194 4.73 4.41 -2.70
N SER A 195 3.76 5.33 -2.56
CA SER A 195 2.75 5.22 -1.52
C SER A 195 1.35 5.10 -2.12
N PRO A 196 0.48 4.20 -1.60
CA PRO A 196 -0.95 4.23 -1.90
C PRO A 196 -1.61 5.58 -1.55
N LEU A 197 -0.98 6.38 -0.68
CA LEU A 197 -1.43 7.74 -0.37
C LEU A 197 -1.08 8.73 -1.49
N ASP A 198 -0.01 8.49 -2.25
CA ASP A 198 0.38 9.31 -3.43
C ASP A 198 -0.49 9.00 -4.64
N ALA A 199 -0.89 7.74 -4.79
CA ALA A 199 -1.84 7.32 -5.84
C ALA A 199 -3.20 8.04 -5.75
N LYS A 200 -3.47 8.76 -4.66
CA LYS A 200 -4.69 9.57 -4.47
C LYS A 200 -4.59 10.98 -5.03
N GLN A 201 -3.42 11.44 -5.48
CA GLN A 201 -3.30 12.77 -6.07
C GLN A 201 -3.63 12.71 -7.55
N CYS A 202 -4.94 12.67 -7.84
CA CYS A 202 -5.45 12.85 -9.18
C CYS A 202 -5.21 14.30 -9.58
N VAL A 203 -4.60 14.52 -10.74
CA VAL A 203 -4.42 15.87 -11.29
C VAL A 203 -5.41 16.03 -12.43
N GLU A 204 -6.12 17.16 -12.41
CA GLU A 204 -6.94 17.57 -13.53
C GLU A 204 -6.01 17.99 -14.66
N CYS A 205 -6.13 17.31 -15.80
CA CYS A 205 -5.37 17.65 -17.00
C CYS A 205 -6.31 18.33 -17.97
N VAL A 206 -5.92 19.52 -18.43
CA VAL A 206 -6.71 20.30 -19.38
C VAL A 206 -6.31 19.91 -20.81
N ASP A 207 -5.04 19.58 -21.03
CA ASP A 207 -4.50 19.27 -22.35
C ASP A 207 -3.68 17.95 -22.40
N GLU A 208 -3.44 17.42 -23.60
CA GLU A 208 -2.67 16.17 -23.82
C GLU A 208 -1.20 16.26 -23.38
N GLY A 209 -0.64 17.48 -23.34
CA GLY A 209 0.68 17.73 -22.77
C GLY A 209 0.74 17.49 -21.26
N ASP A 210 -0.37 17.71 -20.56
CA ASP A 210 -0.45 17.54 -19.11
C ASP A 210 -0.53 16.06 -18.71
N GLU A 211 -1.07 15.20 -19.58
CA GLU A 211 -1.18 13.76 -19.32
C GLU A 211 0.20 13.09 -19.28
N ASN A 212 1.05 13.38 -20.26
CA ASN A 212 2.44 12.89 -20.28
C ASN A 212 3.24 13.44 -19.09
N THR A 213 3.01 14.70 -18.71
CA THR A 213 3.67 15.34 -17.57
C THR A 213 3.21 14.73 -16.24
N ALA A 214 1.91 14.51 -16.05
CA ALA A 214 1.34 13.84 -14.88
C ALA A 214 1.85 12.41 -14.76
N ARG A 215 1.93 11.67 -15.88
CA ARG A 215 2.44 10.29 -15.92
C ARG A 215 3.93 10.23 -15.56
N MET A 216 4.75 11.13 -16.07
CA MET A 216 6.17 11.23 -15.67
C MET A 216 6.34 11.55 -14.18
N GLN A 217 5.36 12.23 -13.58
CA GLN A 217 5.32 12.53 -12.14
C GLN A 217 4.67 11.41 -11.31
N GLY A 218 4.31 10.28 -11.91
CA GLY A 218 3.65 9.16 -11.22
C GLY A 218 2.21 9.47 -10.77
N LYS A 219 1.56 10.46 -11.37
CA LYS A 219 0.20 10.89 -11.06
C LYS A 219 -0.79 10.31 -12.07
N THR A 220 -2.04 10.11 -11.63
CA THR A 220 -3.13 9.71 -12.53
C THR A 220 -3.83 10.96 -13.03
N CYS A 221 -3.91 11.10 -14.34
CA CYS A 221 -4.56 12.20 -15.03
C CYS A 221 -6.05 11.89 -15.21
N CYS A 222 -6.94 12.81 -14.81
CA CYS A 222 -8.37 12.71 -15.09
C CYS A 222 -8.73 13.87 -16.03
N ARG A 223 -8.91 13.56 -17.32
CA ARG A 223 -9.17 14.53 -18.40
C ARG A 223 -10.63 14.99 -18.35
N ASN A 224 -10.87 16.30 -18.42
CA ASN A 224 -12.21 16.94 -18.48
C ASN A 224 -13.19 16.53 -17.37
N GLN A 225 -12.70 16.13 -16.19
CA GLN A 225 -13.52 15.87 -15.01
C GLN A 225 -12.85 16.46 -13.77
N PRO A 226 -13.57 17.26 -12.96
CA PRO A 226 -13.03 17.74 -11.71
C PRO A 226 -12.87 16.55 -10.76
N CYS A 227 -11.64 16.32 -10.26
CA CYS A 227 -11.26 15.23 -9.36
C CYS A 227 -11.87 15.36 -7.95
N THR A 228 -13.19 15.57 -7.86
CA THR A 228 -13.88 15.89 -6.61
C THR A 228 -14.22 14.65 -5.79
N LYS A 229 -14.26 13.46 -6.40
CA LYS A 229 -14.54 12.19 -5.69
C LYS A 229 -13.65 11.05 -6.18
N LYS A 230 -13.13 10.30 -5.19
CA LYS A 230 -12.27 9.12 -5.36
C LYS A 230 -12.81 8.08 -6.35
N SER A 231 -14.14 7.92 -6.39
CA SER A 231 -14.83 6.96 -7.28
C SER A 231 -14.67 7.27 -8.76
N ASP A 232 -14.46 8.53 -9.12
CA ASP A 232 -14.60 8.97 -10.52
C ASP A 232 -13.31 8.69 -11.30
N CYS A 233 -12.15 8.84 -10.65
CA CYS A 233 -10.87 8.41 -11.23
C CYS A 233 -10.68 6.87 -11.17
N GLU A 234 -11.24 6.15 -10.18
CA GLU A 234 -11.23 4.67 -10.19
C GLU A 234 -12.09 4.08 -11.31
N LYS A 235 -13.26 4.68 -11.59
CA LYS A 235 -14.12 4.32 -12.74
C LYS A 235 -13.50 4.72 -14.08
N GLY A 236 -12.82 5.87 -14.15
CA GLY A 236 -12.03 6.27 -15.32
C GLY A 236 -10.86 5.31 -15.59
N ARG A 237 -10.20 4.81 -14.52
CA ARG A 237 -9.16 3.77 -14.64
C ARG A 237 -9.72 2.46 -15.19
N GLN A 238 -10.96 2.09 -14.89
CA GLN A 238 -11.61 0.93 -15.49
C GLN A 238 -11.93 1.12 -16.98
N CYS A 239 -12.14 2.36 -17.45
CA CYS A 239 -12.26 2.63 -18.89
C CYS A 239 -10.93 2.51 -19.65
N CYS A 240 -9.79 2.71 -18.98
CA CYS A 240 -8.46 2.76 -19.62
C CYS A 240 -7.56 1.55 -19.35
N ALA A 241 -7.91 0.71 -18.37
CA ALA A 241 -7.16 -0.50 -18.04
C ALA A 241 -7.49 -1.63 -19.04
N GLY A 242 -6.92 -1.55 -20.26
CA GLY A 242 -7.08 -2.66 -21.21
C GLY A 242 -6.28 -2.61 -22.50
N VAL A 243 -5.73 -1.48 -22.94
CA VAL A 243 -5.05 -1.42 -24.24
C VAL A 243 -3.78 -0.58 -24.19
N MET A 244 -2.63 -1.24 -24.31
CA MET A 244 -1.41 -0.58 -24.75
C MET A 244 -1.64 -0.03 -26.17
N GLY A 245 -1.78 1.29 -26.29
CA GLY A 245 -1.84 1.98 -27.59
C GLY A 245 -3.23 2.48 -28.05
N ALA A 246 -4.29 2.41 -27.23
CA ALA A 246 -5.56 3.04 -27.58
C ALA A 246 -5.61 4.50 -27.12
N PHE A 247 -5.79 5.42 -28.07
CA PHE A 247 -6.09 6.82 -27.82
C PHE A 247 -7.42 6.95 -27.06
N CYS A 248 -7.41 7.69 -25.94
CA CYS A 248 -8.59 8.07 -25.14
C CYS A 248 -9.49 9.11 -25.86
N GLY A 249 -9.75 8.95 -27.16
CA GLY A 249 -10.59 9.86 -27.94
C GLY A 249 -12.10 9.56 -27.86
N VAL A 250 -12.52 8.48 -27.19
CA VAL A 250 -13.90 7.96 -27.28
C VAL A 250 -14.78 8.38 -26.09
N CYS A 251 -14.23 9.03 -25.07
CA CYS A 251 -15.03 9.56 -23.95
C CYS A 251 -15.62 10.96 -24.21
N ASP A 252 -15.21 11.64 -25.28
CA ASP A 252 -15.55 13.06 -25.51
C ASP A 252 -16.89 13.27 -26.25
N MET A 253 -17.59 12.19 -26.61
CA MET A 253 -18.90 12.28 -27.26
C MET A 253 -19.88 11.20 -26.76
N GLY A 254 -20.18 11.18 -25.46
CA GLY A 254 -21.43 10.62 -24.90
C GLY A 254 -21.80 9.15 -25.19
N ASN A 255 -20.95 8.36 -25.85
CA ASN A 255 -21.27 7.02 -26.35
C ASN A 255 -20.15 6.00 -26.08
N ALA A 256 -19.54 6.06 -24.91
CA ALA A 256 -18.65 4.98 -24.46
C ALA A 256 -19.49 3.80 -23.96
N THR A 257 -19.50 2.70 -24.72
CA THR A 257 -20.09 1.43 -24.27
C THR A 257 -19.15 0.77 -23.25
N PRO A 258 -19.64 0.30 -22.10
CA PRO A 258 -18.78 -0.30 -21.07
C PRO A 258 -18.10 -1.57 -21.58
N VAL A 259 -16.86 -1.78 -21.16
CA VAL A 259 -16.12 -3.04 -21.36
C VAL A 259 -16.73 -4.10 -20.47
N CYS A 260 -16.83 -5.33 -20.97
CA CYS A 260 -17.45 -6.46 -20.27
C CYS A 260 -16.63 -7.73 -20.48
N GLU A 261 -16.77 -8.69 -19.58
CA GLU A 261 -16.19 -10.02 -19.75
C GLU A 261 -17.29 -11.04 -20.10
N SER A 262 -18.48 -10.81 -19.53
CA SER A 262 -19.72 -11.56 -19.66
C SER A 262 -20.95 -10.64 -19.82
N ASP A 263 -22.08 -11.21 -20.23
CA ASP A 263 -23.35 -10.46 -20.36
C ASP A 263 -23.87 -9.91 -19.02
N ALA A 264 -23.47 -10.50 -17.89
CA ALA A 264 -23.85 -10.03 -16.56
C ALA A 264 -23.23 -8.67 -16.20
N ASP A 265 -22.15 -8.29 -16.88
CA ASP A 265 -21.44 -7.03 -16.66
C ASP A 265 -22.10 -5.84 -17.37
N CYS A 266 -23.11 -6.12 -18.21
CA CYS A 266 -23.77 -5.12 -19.05
C CYS A 266 -25.06 -4.59 -18.40
N PRO A 267 -25.05 -3.36 -17.84
CA PRO A 267 -26.26 -2.78 -17.26
C PRO A 267 -27.28 -2.47 -18.37
N PRO A 268 -28.58 -2.62 -18.12
CA PRO A 268 -29.60 -2.24 -19.09
C PRO A 268 -29.52 -0.72 -19.36
N ALA A 269 -29.61 -0.34 -20.63
CA ALA A 269 -29.59 1.05 -21.06
C ALA A 269 -30.83 1.33 -21.92
N PHE A 270 -31.57 2.40 -21.60
CA PHE A 270 -32.74 2.85 -22.38
C PHE A 270 -33.79 1.75 -22.68
N GLY A 271 -34.00 0.82 -21.74
CA GLY A 271 -34.95 -0.28 -21.92
C GLY A 271 -34.50 -1.38 -22.89
N MET A 272 -33.25 -1.33 -23.37
CA MET A 272 -32.64 -2.38 -24.17
C MET A 272 -31.74 -3.26 -23.30
N LYS A 273 -31.79 -4.57 -23.55
CA LYS A 273 -30.82 -5.51 -22.99
C LYS A 273 -29.51 -5.37 -23.75
N LEU A 274 -28.43 -5.20 -23.01
CA LEU A 274 -27.09 -5.16 -23.56
C LEU A 274 -26.44 -6.54 -23.40
N VAL A 275 -25.72 -7.00 -24.40
CA VAL A 275 -24.95 -8.25 -24.41
C VAL A 275 -23.48 -7.97 -24.67
N CYS A 276 -22.62 -8.78 -24.08
CA CYS A 276 -21.18 -8.61 -24.14
C CYS A 276 -20.63 -9.20 -25.43
N ARG A 277 -20.33 -8.35 -26.42
CA ARG A 277 -19.83 -8.77 -27.74
C ARG A 277 -18.39 -8.36 -27.93
N LYS A 278 -17.63 -9.19 -28.64
CA LYS A 278 -16.26 -8.86 -29.05
C LYS A 278 -16.32 -7.68 -30.03
N HIS A 279 -15.55 -6.64 -29.76
CA HIS A 279 -15.49 -5.49 -30.65
C HIS A 279 -14.82 -5.88 -31.98
N PRO A 280 -15.32 -5.43 -33.15
CA PRO A 280 -14.79 -5.87 -34.45
C PRO A 280 -13.34 -5.43 -34.70
N MET A 281 -12.91 -4.34 -34.08
CA MET A 281 -11.58 -3.73 -34.27
C MET A 281 -10.65 -3.84 -33.06
N LEU A 282 -11.18 -4.24 -31.89
CA LEU A 282 -10.40 -4.28 -30.65
C LEU A 282 -10.40 -5.70 -30.10
N THR A 283 -9.33 -6.07 -29.41
CA THR A 283 -9.23 -7.38 -28.72
C THR A 283 -10.15 -7.49 -27.49
N LEU A 284 -10.87 -6.42 -27.17
CA LEU A 284 -11.78 -6.28 -26.02
C LEU A 284 -13.21 -6.67 -26.38
N LYS A 285 -14.03 -6.97 -25.37
CA LYS A 285 -15.49 -7.06 -25.51
C LYS A 285 -16.15 -5.82 -24.90
N ASN A 286 -17.25 -5.38 -25.49
CA ASN A 286 -18.06 -4.27 -25.00
C ASN A 286 -19.56 -4.61 -25.03
N CYS A 287 -20.32 -3.92 -24.19
CA CYS A 287 -21.77 -4.06 -24.11
C CYS A 287 -22.43 -3.43 -25.33
N GLN A 288 -23.13 -4.23 -26.13
CA GLN A 288 -23.85 -3.81 -27.33
C GLN A 288 -25.33 -4.17 -27.18
N GLY A 289 -26.23 -3.38 -27.78
CA GLY A 289 -27.66 -3.70 -27.81
C GLY A 289 -27.88 -5.09 -28.44
N GLU A 290 -28.74 -5.89 -27.81
CA GLU A 290 -29.16 -7.18 -28.34
C GLU A 290 -29.88 -7.04 -29.69
#